data_AF-A0A651DCA4-F1
#
_entry.id   AF-A0A651DCA4-F1
#
_cell.length_a   1.000
_cell.length_b   1.000
_cell.length_c   1.000
_cell.angle_alpha   90.00
_cell.angle_beta   90.00
_cell.angle_gamma   90.00
#
_symmetry.space_group_name_H-M   'P 1'
#
loop_
_entity.id
_entity.type
_entity.pdbx_description
1 polymer ?
#
loop_
_entity_poly.entity_id
_entity_poly.type
_entity_poly.pdbx_seq_one_letter_code
_entity_poly.pdbx_strand_id
1 'polypeptide(L)'
;MAIHGTQQLTARAFDAEGREVTISGSGATSSALWEMVNGGGTVDDEGYFRAGTQLGTYANTVRVSHGGLEAFASFTIIAGPAAAIVVTPNPDTLGIGMNRQFTATAVDAGGNPVPVTPTWTVVNGGGAIDSGSGAFTAGTMAGTFTNTVQASSGNLSGFATVTVVPGPAATLTVSPDPHFMPINGVQQFTATAVDASGNAVPVTPTWTVLNGGGAINASTGVFTAGTGLGTFDNTVRATSGSLSGSATVTVMAGPAVGITVTPDPATTAISGTQQFTATAVDAGGNPVSISPAWSVENGGGTINGSTGVFTAGNTTGTFTNTIRATSDGVFGSATVTVTTGAAAMITVSPDPASVEVGNTQQFTAMAEDASGNPVSITPVWSVENGGGEIDSATGVFTAGTTTGTFTNTVTATSGSLSGTATVEVDAAPPASANFRLLTLDELSCTGGSITGDVGFAASSGTFTDSSCDLTGNLHEATTEAIAAYDEFSDLYAALEPVACDQVLTGTLAGQSLDPGVYCFDSAATLTGLLTLNGAETDTWLFKIGTTGTGALTGTSFDVVMAGGAEACNVTWWVRDGVAMTDSTLKGIVLGGPSASDVTFTRGTFDG
;
A
#
# COMPACT_ATOMS: atom_id res chain seq x y z
N MET A 1 71.67 1.79 -83.71
CA MET A 1 70.28 1.52 -84.12
C MET A 1 69.55 0.88 -82.94
N ALA A 2 68.27 1.22 -82.71
CA ALA A 2 67.48 0.57 -81.67
C ALA A 2 67.20 -0.90 -82.02
N ILE A 3 66.95 -1.74 -81.02
CA ILE A 3 66.42 -3.11 -81.21
C ILE A 3 65.24 -3.09 -82.20
N HIS A 4 65.19 -4.07 -83.11
CA HIS A 4 64.20 -4.18 -84.19
C HIS A 4 64.17 -3.02 -85.21
N GLY A 5 65.07 -2.04 -85.09
CA GLY A 5 65.28 -1.03 -86.12
C GLY A 5 65.71 -1.67 -87.43
N THR A 6 65.24 -1.12 -88.55
CA THR A 6 65.67 -1.53 -89.89
C THR A 6 66.40 -0.36 -90.56
N GLN A 7 67.62 -0.57 -91.04
CA GLN A 7 68.40 0.41 -91.79
C GLN A 7 68.72 -0.14 -93.17
N GLN A 8 68.34 0.58 -94.22
CA GLN A 8 68.85 0.27 -95.55
C GLN A 8 70.31 0.74 -95.66
N LEU A 9 71.18 -0.16 -96.08
CA LEU A 9 72.55 0.15 -96.42
C LEU A 9 72.65 0.46 -97.92
N THR A 10 73.47 1.42 -98.27
CA THR A 10 73.78 1.76 -99.67
C THR A 10 75.26 1.52 -99.90
N ALA A 11 75.56 0.62 -100.83
CA ALA A 11 76.91 0.45 -101.33
C ALA A 11 77.16 1.46 -102.46
N ARG A 12 78.32 2.11 -102.45
CA ARG A 12 78.79 2.99 -103.52
C ARG A 12 80.17 2.51 -103.94
N ALA A 13 80.36 2.32 -105.24
CA ALA A 13 81.63 1.92 -105.82
C ALA A 13 82.26 3.12 -106.51
N PHE A 14 83.59 3.25 -106.40
CA PHE A 14 84.35 4.33 -107.02
C PHE A 14 85.44 3.73 -107.90
N ASP A 15 85.67 4.31 -109.07
CA ASP A 15 86.82 3.96 -109.90
C ASP A 15 88.14 4.46 -109.26
N ALA A 16 89.27 4.08 -109.86
CA ALA A 16 90.59 4.47 -109.39
C ALA A 16 90.82 6.00 -109.41
N GLU A 17 90.02 6.74 -110.19
CA GLU A 17 90.01 8.20 -110.27
C GLU A 17 89.02 8.85 -109.29
N GLY A 18 88.34 8.07 -108.46
CA GLY A 18 87.41 8.55 -107.43
C GLY A 18 86.03 8.95 -107.94
N ARG A 19 85.66 8.61 -109.18
CA ARG A 19 84.31 8.82 -109.72
C ARG A 19 83.42 7.66 -109.33
N GLU A 20 82.19 7.97 -108.95
CA GLU A 20 81.20 6.95 -108.61
C GLU A 20 80.78 6.17 -109.86
N VAL A 21 80.83 4.84 -109.76
CA VAL A 21 80.43 3.92 -110.82
C VAL A 21 79.08 3.31 -110.46
N THR A 22 78.14 3.29 -111.41
CA THR A 22 76.81 2.74 -111.17
C THR A 22 76.85 1.24 -110.91
N ILE A 23 76.38 0.83 -109.74
CA ILE A 23 76.08 -0.56 -109.41
C ILE A 23 74.68 -0.84 -109.98
N SER A 24 74.58 -1.27 -111.24
CA SER A 24 73.28 -1.39 -111.93
C SER A 24 72.36 -2.48 -111.33
N GLY A 25 71.09 -2.11 -111.07
CA GLY A 25 69.95 -3.02 -110.86
C GLY A 25 68.70 -2.37 -110.23
N SER A 26 67.64 -2.15 -111.00
CA SER A 26 66.28 -1.78 -110.52
C SER A 26 65.46 -3.05 -110.22
N GLY A 27 65.18 -3.34 -108.95
CA GLY A 27 64.27 -4.41 -108.51
C GLY A 27 64.89 -5.83 -108.51
N ALA A 28 64.81 -6.51 -107.37
CA ALA A 28 65.06 -7.94 -107.09
C ALA A 28 66.37 -8.63 -107.57
N THR A 29 67.25 -8.00 -108.33
CA THR A 29 68.59 -8.52 -108.63
C THR A 29 69.64 -7.41 -108.57
N SER A 30 70.05 -7.05 -107.35
CA SER A 30 71.24 -6.21 -107.14
C SER A 30 72.50 -7.08 -107.32
N SER A 31 73.54 -6.55 -107.97
CA SER A 31 74.83 -7.25 -108.16
C SER A 31 75.76 -7.17 -106.94
N ALA A 32 75.30 -6.57 -105.84
CA ALA A 32 75.99 -6.53 -104.56
C ALA A 32 75.44 -7.64 -103.66
N LEU A 33 76.33 -8.49 -103.13
CA LEU A 33 75.95 -9.55 -102.20
C LEU A 33 76.11 -9.04 -100.77
N TRP A 34 75.01 -9.03 -100.02
CA TRP A 34 74.96 -8.65 -98.61
C TRP A 34 74.99 -9.89 -97.72
N GLU A 35 75.84 -9.89 -96.71
CA GLU A 35 75.97 -11.03 -95.80
C GLU A 35 76.23 -10.58 -94.36
N MET A 36 75.66 -11.30 -93.41
CA MET A 36 76.02 -11.17 -91.99
C MET A 36 77.35 -11.89 -91.73
N VAL A 37 78.33 -11.18 -91.20
CA VAL A 37 79.65 -11.73 -90.82
C VAL A 37 79.76 -11.95 -89.31
N ASN A 38 79.06 -11.14 -88.51
CA ASN A 38 78.98 -11.30 -87.05
C ASN A 38 77.51 -11.26 -86.57
N GLY A 39 77.29 -11.43 -85.27
CA GLY A 39 75.95 -11.31 -84.66
C GLY A 39 75.42 -9.88 -84.65
N GLY A 40 74.23 -9.69 -84.08
CA GLY A 40 73.58 -8.38 -83.92
C GLY A 40 72.36 -8.15 -84.83
N GLY A 41 72.02 -9.07 -85.72
CA GLY A 41 70.81 -8.93 -86.52
C GLY A 41 70.81 -9.81 -87.75
N THR A 42 70.00 -9.42 -88.73
CA THR A 42 69.95 -10.04 -90.06
C THR A 42 70.06 -8.95 -91.13
N VAL A 43 70.58 -9.29 -92.31
CA VAL A 43 70.54 -8.44 -93.51
C VAL A 43 69.87 -9.23 -94.63
N ASP A 44 69.03 -8.58 -95.44
CA ASP A 44 68.45 -9.19 -96.64
C ASP A 44 69.23 -8.85 -97.91
N ASP A 45 68.87 -9.50 -99.02
CA ASP A 45 69.54 -9.36 -100.33
C ASP A 45 69.41 -7.96 -100.95
N GLU A 46 68.56 -7.10 -100.37
CA GLU A 46 68.38 -5.70 -100.75
C GLU A 46 69.19 -4.74 -99.87
N GLY A 47 69.94 -5.26 -98.89
CA GLY A 47 70.80 -4.49 -98.00
C GLY A 47 70.06 -3.88 -96.80
N TYR A 48 68.85 -4.32 -96.47
CA TYR A 48 68.18 -3.89 -95.24
C TYR A 48 68.67 -4.70 -94.05
N PHE A 49 69.43 -4.05 -93.17
CA PHE A 49 69.82 -4.63 -91.89
C PHE A 49 68.71 -4.44 -90.85
N ARG A 50 68.30 -5.53 -90.19
CA ARG A 50 67.35 -5.56 -89.08
C ARG A 50 68.07 -5.93 -87.78
N ALA A 51 68.06 -5.03 -86.81
CA ALA A 51 68.73 -5.23 -85.53
C ALA A 51 68.06 -6.35 -84.69
N GLY A 52 68.87 -7.20 -84.07
CA GLY A 52 68.44 -8.21 -83.11
C GLY A 52 68.06 -7.62 -81.74
N THR A 53 67.82 -8.49 -80.77
CA THR A 53 67.34 -8.12 -79.41
C THR A 53 68.45 -7.92 -78.38
N GLN A 54 69.68 -8.35 -78.66
CA GLN A 54 70.79 -8.22 -77.72
C GLN A 54 71.49 -6.87 -77.90
N LEU A 55 71.66 -6.14 -76.79
CA LEU A 55 72.38 -4.86 -76.77
C LEU A 55 73.88 -5.04 -76.92
N GLY A 56 74.55 -4.12 -77.61
CA GLY A 56 76.00 -4.14 -77.75
C GLY A 56 76.51 -3.51 -79.04
N THR A 57 77.82 -3.36 -79.14
CA THR A 57 78.50 -2.91 -80.38
C THR A 57 78.98 -4.12 -81.16
N TYR A 58 78.46 -4.27 -82.38
CA TYR A 58 78.79 -5.33 -83.33
C TYR A 58 79.62 -4.74 -84.47
N ALA A 59 80.94 -4.81 -84.34
CA ALA A 59 81.86 -4.28 -85.33
C ALA A 59 81.92 -5.16 -86.59
N ASN A 60 81.99 -4.53 -87.76
CA ASN A 60 82.11 -5.15 -89.09
C ASN A 60 81.11 -6.31 -89.29
N THR A 61 79.86 -6.12 -88.87
CA THR A 61 78.87 -7.19 -88.78
C THR A 61 78.10 -7.45 -90.07
N VAL A 62 77.97 -6.45 -90.95
CA VAL A 62 77.44 -6.64 -92.31
C VAL A 62 78.56 -6.44 -93.30
N ARG A 63 78.72 -7.38 -94.23
CA ARG A 63 79.62 -7.29 -95.38
C ARG A 63 78.81 -7.08 -96.65
N VAL A 64 79.31 -6.22 -97.53
CA VAL A 64 78.86 -6.13 -98.92
C VAL A 64 80.00 -6.46 -99.85
N SER A 65 79.73 -7.25 -100.89
CA SER A 65 80.73 -7.62 -101.90
C SER A 65 80.21 -7.43 -103.33
N HIS A 66 81.08 -6.94 -104.21
CA HIS A 66 80.80 -6.77 -105.64
C HIS A 66 82.11 -6.85 -106.44
N GLY A 67 82.17 -7.71 -107.46
CA GLY A 67 83.33 -7.79 -108.36
C GLY A 67 84.68 -8.05 -107.69
N GLY A 68 84.70 -8.75 -106.54
CA GLY A 68 85.91 -9.04 -105.76
C GLY A 68 86.30 -7.96 -104.74
N LEU A 69 85.56 -6.85 -104.65
CA LEU A 69 85.73 -5.82 -103.62
C LEU A 69 84.77 -6.06 -102.46
N GLU A 70 85.19 -5.71 -101.24
CA GLU A 70 84.38 -5.85 -100.02
C GLU A 70 84.39 -4.55 -99.19
N ALA A 71 83.28 -4.28 -98.51
CA ALA A 71 83.17 -3.26 -97.47
C ALA A 71 82.35 -3.79 -96.28
N PHE A 72 82.57 -3.22 -95.10
CA PHE A 72 81.94 -3.65 -93.85
C PHE A 72 81.20 -2.51 -93.16
N ALA A 73 80.08 -2.83 -92.52
CA ALA A 73 79.33 -1.94 -91.66
C ALA A 73 79.30 -2.46 -90.22
N SER A 74 79.45 -1.54 -89.27
CA SER A 74 79.35 -1.81 -87.83
C SER A 74 78.06 -1.23 -87.27
N PHE A 75 77.43 -1.92 -86.32
CA PHE A 75 76.21 -1.45 -85.67
C PHE A 75 76.32 -1.53 -84.15
N THR A 76 76.00 -0.44 -83.46
CA THR A 76 75.68 -0.50 -82.04
C THR A 76 74.18 -0.65 -81.87
N ILE A 77 73.75 -1.74 -81.26
CA ILE A 77 72.36 -1.99 -80.89
C ILE A 77 72.14 -1.42 -79.50
N ILE A 78 71.25 -0.44 -79.42
CA ILE A 78 70.84 0.22 -78.19
C ILE A 78 69.40 -0.16 -77.88
N ALA A 79 69.00 0.00 -76.62
CA ALA A 79 67.63 -0.23 -76.20
C ALA A 79 66.67 0.66 -76.99
N GLY A 80 65.43 0.20 -77.14
CA GLY A 80 64.37 1.02 -77.72
C GLY A 80 64.04 2.24 -76.83
N PRO A 81 63.10 3.10 -77.27
CA PRO A 81 62.55 4.11 -76.37
C PRO A 81 61.98 3.44 -75.12
N ALA A 82 62.17 4.07 -73.96
CA ALA A 82 61.56 3.61 -72.72
C ALA A 82 60.04 3.50 -72.91
N ALA A 83 59.47 2.40 -72.43
CA ALA A 83 58.04 2.07 -72.55
C ALA A 83 57.35 1.96 -71.19
N ALA A 84 58.09 1.59 -70.13
CA ALA A 84 57.55 1.48 -68.77
C ALA A 84 58.62 1.84 -67.72
N ILE A 85 58.18 2.19 -66.51
CA ILE A 85 59.03 2.35 -65.33
C ILE A 85 58.62 1.32 -64.29
N VAL A 86 59.58 0.56 -63.78
CA VAL A 86 59.38 -0.40 -62.69
C VAL A 86 59.98 0.17 -61.40
N VAL A 87 59.18 0.27 -60.35
CA VAL A 87 59.60 0.74 -59.03
C VAL A 87 59.80 -0.45 -58.10
N THR A 88 60.95 -0.50 -57.42
CA THR A 88 61.33 -1.55 -56.47
C THR A 88 61.75 -0.93 -55.14
N PRO A 89 61.34 -1.48 -53.98
CA PRO A 89 60.40 -2.59 -53.79
C PRO A 89 58.95 -2.23 -54.16
N ASN A 90 58.13 -3.23 -54.51
CA ASN A 90 56.67 -3.08 -54.67
C ASN A 90 55.96 -4.44 -54.45
N PRO A 91 55.11 -4.61 -53.42
CA PRO A 91 54.82 -3.66 -52.34
C PRO A 91 55.97 -3.58 -51.31
N ASP A 92 55.93 -2.58 -50.43
CA ASP A 92 56.79 -2.49 -49.23
C ASP A 92 55.97 -2.23 -47.97
N THR A 93 56.47 -2.69 -46.82
CA THR A 93 55.82 -2.54 -45.51
C THR A 93 56.77 -1.87 -44.53
N LEU A 94 56.35 -0.76 -43.92
CA LEU A 94 57.18 0.07 -43.06
C LEU A 94 56.45 0.40 -41.75
N GLY A 95 57.18 0.46 -40.64
CA GLY A 95 56.67 1.06 -39.41
C GLY A 95 56.62 2.60 -39.51
N ILE A 96 55.81 3.22 -38.67
CA ILE A 96 55.72 4.70 -38.57
C ILE A 96 57.12 5.32 -38.44
N GLY A 97 57.39 6.34 -39.27
CA GLY A 97 58.65 7.09 -39.26
C GLY A 97 59.87 6.35 -39.85
N MET A 98 59.72 5.10 -40.29
CA MET A 98 60.82 4.35 -40.92
C MET A 98 61.08 4.81 -42.35
N ASN A 99 62.34 4.72 -42.78
CA ASN A 99 62.78 5.11 -44.10
C ASN A 99 62.95 3.90 -45.03
N ARG A 100 62.62 4.07 -46.32
CA ARG A 100 62.90 3.13 -47.42
C ARG A 100 63.52 3.86 -48.60
N GLN A 101 64.58 3.28 -49.15
CA GLN A 101 65.09 3.66 -50.46
C GLN A 101 64.32 2.93 -51.56
N PHE A 102 63.66 3.68 -52.45
CA PHE A 102 63.10 3.15 -53.68
C PHE A 102 64.06 3.36 -54.86
N THR A 103 64.04 2.42 -55.80
CA THR A 103 64.76 2.52 -57.07
C THR A 103 63.80 2.33 -58.22
N ALA A 104 64.07 3.01 -59.34
CA ALA A 104 63.26 2.91 -60.54
C ALA A 104 64.14 2.58 -61.74
N THR A 105 63.72 1.58 -62.50
CA THR A 105 64.37 1.16 -63.75
C THR A 105 63.37 1.36 -64.88
N ALA A 106 63.69 2.18 -65.87
CA ALA A 106 62.92 2.22 -67.10
C ALA A 106 63.28 1.02 -67.98
N VAL A 107 62.29 0.47 -68.66
CA VAL A 107 62.47 -0.63 -69.62
C VAL A 107 61.84 -0.28 -70.96
N ASP A 108 62.42 -0.74 -72.05
CA ASP A 108 61.79 -0.67 -73.38
C ASP A 108 60.65 -1.70 -73.52
N ALA A 109 59.98 -1.72 -74.67
CA ALA A 109 58.87 -2.65 -74.93
C ALA A 109 59.27 -4.14 -74.86
N GLY A 110 60.56 -4.45 -74.98
CA GLY A 110 61.12 -5.79 -74.85
C GLY A 110 61.60 -6.13 -73.43
N GLY A 111 61.46 -5.22 -72.46
CA GLY A 111 61.90 -5.39 -71.08
C GLY A 111 63.38 -5.07 -70.83
N ASN A 112 64.10 -4.48 -71.80
CA ASN A 112 65.51 -4.15 -71.63
C ASN A 112 65.68 -2.84 -70.85
N PRO A 113 66.65 -2.74 -69.92
CA PRO A 113 66.84 -1.53 -69.12
C PRO A 113 67.28 -0.34 -69.98
N VAL A 114 66.64 0.80 -69.76
CA VAL A 114 66.95 2.10 -70.37
C VAL A 114 67.42 3.05 -69.27
N PRO A 115 68.60 3.68 -69.39
CA PRO A 115 69.06 4.67 -68.41
C PRO A 115 68.09 5.85 -68.30
N VAL A 116 67.64 6.14 -67.08
CA VAL A 116 66.78 7.29 -66.75
C VAL A 116 67.19 7.90 -65.42
N THR A 117 66.89 9.18 -65.23
CA THR A 117 66.95 9.85 -63.92
C THR A 117 65.53 10.13 -63.47
N PRO A 118 64.94 9.25 -62.63
CA PRO A 118 63.56 9.42 -62.20
C PRO A 118 63.42 10.60 -61.23
N THR A 119 62.30 11.30 -61.29
CA THR A 119 61.83 12.19 -60.23
C THR A 119 60.79 11.47 -59.38
N TRP A 120 60.89 11.59 -58.07
CA TRP A 120 60.04 10.88 -57.12
C TRP A 120 58.97 11.78 -56.52
N THR A 121 57.75 11.26 -56.38
CA THR A 121 56.65 11.95 -55.70
C THR A 121 55.79 10.96 -54.91
N VAL A 122 55.13 11.47 -53.85
CA VAL A 122 54.06 10.75 -53.15
C VAL A 122 52.74 11.25 -53.70
N VAL A 123 51.92 10.33 -54.22
CA VAL A 123 50.63 10.69 -54.87
C VAL A 123 49.41 10.25 -54.08
N ASN A 124 49.52 9.23 -53.21
CA ASN A 124 48.39 8.68 -52.45
C ASN A 124 48.64 8.67 -50.93
N GLY A 125 49.49 9.56 -50.42
CA GLY A 125 49.74 9.73 -48.97
C GLY A 125 50.63 8.64 -48.36
N GLY A 126 50.51 8.41 -47.06
CA GLY A 126 51.28 7.40 -46.33
C GLY A 126 52.71 7.79 -45.97
N GLY A 127 53.20 8.95 -46.40
CA GLY A 127 54.54 9.43 -46.06
C GLY A 127 55.00 10.59 -46.92
N ALA A 128 56.31 10.82 -46.92
CA ALA A 128 57.00 11.79 -47.78
C ALA A 128 58.14 11.09 -48.53
N ILE A 129 58.50 11.55 -49.72
CA ILE A 129 59.64 11.04 -50.48
C ILE A 129 60.54 12.18 -50.93
N ASP A 130 61.85 11.97 -50.82
CA ASP A 130 62.83 12.89 -51.38
C ASP A 130 62.84 12.79 -52.92
N SER A 131 62.55 13.92 -53.57
CA SER A 131 62.29 13.98 -55.01
C SER A 131 63.47 13.59 -55.91
N GLY A 132 64.70 13.71 -55.41
CA GLY A 132 65.92 13.43 -56.17
C GLY A 132 66.54 12.06 -55.87
N SER A 133 66.42 11.58 -54.63
CA SER A 133 67.03 10.33 -54.20
C SER A 133 66.07 9.15 -54.20
N GLY A 134 64.76 9.36 -54.00
CA GLY A 134 63.79 8.25 -53.82
C GLY A 134 63.76 7.68 -52.41
N ALA A 135 64.31 8.39 -51.42
CA ALA A 135 64.22 8.05 -50.01
C ALA A 135 62.84 8.43 -49.45
N PHE A 136 61.99 7.43 -49.19
CA PHE A 136 60.66 7.57 -48.62
C PHE A 136 60.71 7.44 -47.08
N THR A 137 59.97 8.27 -46.36
CA THR A 137 59.74 8.18 -44.91
C THR A 137 58.25 7.97 -44.65
N ALA A 138 57.90 6.89 -43.96
CA ALA A 138 56.52 6.58 -43.60
C ALA A 138 55.93 7.61 -42.63
N GLY A 139 54.68 7.99 -42.87
CA GLY A 139 53.94 8.93 -42.04
C GLY A 139 53.41 8.32 -40.73
N THR A 140 52.56 9.06 -40.02
CA THR A 140 51.99 8.67 -38.72
C THR A 140 50.67 7.91 -38.84
N MET A 141 50.01 7.91 -40.00
CA MET A 141 48.75 7.20 -40.22
C MET A 141 49.05 5.80 -40.75
N ALA A 142 48.66 4.78 -39.99
CA ALA A 142 48.77 3.39 -40.42
C ALA A 142 47.74 3.07 -41.52
N GLY A 143 48.10 2.20 -42.45
CA GLY A 143 47.24 1.80 -43.56
C GLY A 143 48.01 1.38 -44.81
N THR A 144 47.28 0.82 -45.78
CA THR A 144 47.83 0.49 -47.09
C THR A 144 47.56 1.62 -48.08
N PHE A 145 48.63 2.22 -48.59
CA PHE A 145 48.62 3.32 -49.55
C PHE A 145 49.02 2.78 -50.92
N THR A 146 48.02 2.34 -51.68
CA THR A 146 48.19 1.74 -53.00
C THR A 146 48.79 2.74 -53.98
N ASN A 147 49.82 2.31 -54.74
CA ASN A 147 50.49 3.12 -55.75
C ASN A 147 50.96 4.50 -55.26
N THR A 148 51.33 4.61 -53.98
CA THR A 148 51.62 5.91 -53.38
C THR A 148 52.97 6.51 -53.80
N VAL A 149 53.98 5.67 -54.01
CA VAL A 149 55.28 6.12 -54.50
C VAL A 149 55.25 6.11 -56.02
N GLN A 150 55.42 7.27 -56.64
CA GLN A 150 55.52 7.41 -58.10
C GLN A 150 56.93 7.81 -58.50
N ALA A 151 57.53 7.06 -59.43
CA ALA A 151 58.72 7.46 -60.16
C ALA A 151 58.33 7.90 -61.57
N SER A 152 58.76 9.08 -61.98
CA SER A 152 58.46 9.63 -63.32
C SER A 152 59.73 9.98 -64.09
N SER A 153 59.72 9.72 -65.39
CA SER A 153 60.78 10.15 -66.32
C SER A 153 60.14 10.46 -67.68
N GLY A 154 60.13 11.75 -68.05
CA GLY A 154 59.34 12.21 -69.19
C GLY A 154 57.85 11.95 -68.97
N ASN A 155 57.18 11.32 -69.95
CA ASN A 155 55.74 10.99 -69.87
C ASN A 155 55.46 9.62 -69.24
N LEU A 156 56.48 8.91 -68.77
CA LEU A 156 56.33 7.59 -68.16
C LEU A 156 56.27 7.70 -66.64
N SER A 157 55.47 6.82 -66.04
CA SER A 157 55.37 6.68 -64.58
C SER A 157 55.34 5.21 -64.18
N GLY A 158 55.99 4.90 -63.07
CA GLY A 158 55.91 3.63 -62.36
C GLY A 158 55.49 3.87 -60.93
N PHE A 159 54.82 2.89 -60.31
CA PHE A 159 54.24 3.04 -58.98
C PHE A 159 54.64 1.91 -58.04
N ALA A 160 54.71 2.21 -56.74
CA ALA A 160 54.80 1.22 -55.67
C ALA A 160 53.78 1.47 -54.56
N THR A 161 53.26 0.38 -54.01
CA THR A 161 52.35 0.38 -52.85
C THR A 161 53.15 0.30 -51.55
N VAL A 162 52.81 1.15 -50.58
CA VAL A 162 53.41 1.14 -49.24
C VAL A 162 52.34 0.83 -48.19
N THR A 163 52.60 -0.13 -47.31
CA THR A 163 51.78 -0.37 -46.11
C THR A 163 52.51 0.17 -44.89
N VAL A 164 51.91 1.15 -44.21
CA VAL A 164 52.40 1.67 -42.93
C VAL A 164 51.75 0.85 -41.82
N VAL A 165 52.53 0.14 -41.02
CA VAL A 165 52.03 -0.61 -39.87
C VAL A 165 52.00 0.27 -38.61
N PRO A 166 50.98 0.13 -37.73
CA PRO A 166 50.95 0.83 -36.46
C PRO A 166 52.19 0.58 -35.60
N GLY A 167 52.50 1.53 -34.72
CA GLY A 167 53.51 1.33 -33.69
C GLY A 167 53.05 0.36 -32.59
N PRO A 168 53.89 0.12 -31.56
CA PRO A 168 53.46 -0.60 -30.37
C PRO A 168 52.24 0.07 -29.72
N ALA A 169 51.30 -0.73 -29.23
CA ALA A 169 50.15 -0.23 -28.49
C ALA A 169 50.62 0.58 -27.27
N ALA A 170 49.99 1.75 -27.06
CA ALA A 170 50.30 2.67 -25.98
C ALA A 170 49.17 2.77 -24.94
N THR A 171 47.91 2.66 -25.37
CA THR A 171 46.75 2.73 -24.48
C THR A 171 45.76 1.61 -24.80
N LEU A 172 45.10 1.07 -23.78
CA LEU A 172 44.04 0.07 -23.89
C LEU A 172 42.78 0.59 -23.18
N THR A 173 41.66 0.65 -23.88
CA THR A 173 40.36 1.09 -23.34
C THR A 173 39.35 -0.04 -23.39
N VAL A 174 38.45 -0.10 -22.40
CA VAL A 174 37.36 -1.09 -22.32
C VAL A 174 36.03 -0.38 -22.54
N SER A 175 35.13 -0.99 -23.31
CA SER A 175 33.79 -0.46 -23.59
C SER A 175 32.75 -1.59 -23.55
N PRO A 176 31.53 -1.35 -23.04
CA PRO A 176 31.02 -0.09 -22.48
C PRO A 176 31.62 0.26 -21.10
N ASP A 177 31.73 1.56 -20.76
CA ASP A 177 32.11 2.04 -19.42
C ASP A 177 31.46 3.43 -19.13
N PRO A 178 30.63 3.59 -18.08
CA PRO A 178 30.07 2.55 -17.21
C PRO A 178 28.95 1.76 -17.90
N HIS A 179 28.55 0.64 -17.30
CA HIS A 179 27.43 -0.17 -17.80
C HIS A 179 26.46 -0.62 -16.70
N PHE A 180 25.15 -0.53 -16.97
CA PHE A 180 24.07 -0.88 -16.04
C PHE A 180 23.39 -2.16 -16.48
N MET A 181 23.26 -3.14 -15.58
CA MET A 181 22.71 -4.46 -15.89
C MET A 181 21.80 -4.94 -14.77
N PRO A 182 20.74 -5.70 -15.08
CA PRO A 182 20.02 -6.44 -14.06
C PRO A 182 20.89 -7.58 -13.50
N ILE A 183 20.52 -8.10 -12.32
CA ILE A 183 21.06 -9.36 -11.79
C ILE A 183 20.99 -10.47 -12.87
N ASN A 184 22.05 -11.28 -12.97
CA ASN A 184 22.22 -12.33 -13.99
C ASN A 184 22.20 -11.84 -15.44
N GLY A 185 22.17 -10.52 -15.67
CA GLY A 185 22.36 -9.94 -16.99
C GLY A 185 23.71 -10.35 -17.57
N VAL A 186 23.80 -10.39 -18.90
CA VAL A 186 25.03 -10.72 -19.62
C VAL A 186 25.41 -9.56 -20.53
N GLN A 187 26.69 -9.15 -20.51
CA GLN A 187 27.23 -8.10 -21.37
C GLN A 187 28.59 -8.53 -21.94
N GLN A 188 28.77 -8.37 -23.25
CA GLN A 188 30.09 -8.53 -23.87
C GLN A 188 30.85 -7.21 -23.84
N PHE A 189 32.01 -7.21 -23.18
CA PHE A 189 32.94 -6.08 -23.20
C PHE A 189 33.93 -6.23 -24.35
N THR A 190 34.36 -5.10 -24.89
CA THR A 190 35.36 -5.02 -25.96
C THR A 190 36.54 -4.19 -25.48
N ALA A 191 37.76 -4.57 -25.90
CA ALA A 191 38.96 -3.82 -25.60
C ALA A 191 39.61 -3.35 -26.90
N THR A 192 39.90 -2.06 -26.98
CA THR A 192 40.54 -1.43 -28.14
C THR A 192 41.87 -0.85 -27.71
N ALA A 193 42.92 -1.09 -28.49
CA ALA A 193 44.23 -0.52 -28.26
C ALA A 193 44.60 0.44 -29.38
N VAL A 194 45.28 1.53 -29.02
CA VAL A 194 45.87 2.44 -29.99
C VAL A 194 47.35 2.67 -29.68
N ASP A 195 48.14 2.94 -30.71
CA ASP A 195 49.54 3.36 -30.56
C ASP A 195 49.63 4.84 -30.11
N ALA A 196 50.86 5.34 -29.91
CA ALA A 196 51.09 6.72 -29.48
C ALA A 196 50.62 7.78 -30.50
N SER A 197 50.35 7.40 -31.75
CA SER A 197 49.82 8.27 -32.80
C SER A 197 48.30 8.12 -32.97
N GLY A 198 47.64 7.30 -32.15
CA GLY A 198 46.19 7.06 -32.19
C GLY A 198 45.74 6.01 -33.21
N ASN A 199 46.65 5.27 -33.85
CA ASN A 199 46.27 4.22 -34.78
C ASN A 199 45.82 2.96 -34.04
N ALA A 200 44.78 2.30 -34.54
CA ALA A 200 44.30 1.04 -33.97
C ALA A 200 45.38 -0.06 -34.06
N VAL A 201 45.63 -0.72 -32.94
CA VAL A 201 46.56 -1.86 -32.83
C VAL A 201 45.76 -3.11 -32.48
N PRO A 202 45.82 -4.18 -33.30
CA PRO A 202 45.19 -5.45 -32.96
C PRO A 202 45.73 -6.00 -31.63
N VAL A 203 44.81 -6.40 -30.73
CA VAL A 203 45.14 -6.99 -29.42
C VAL A 203 44.26 -8.19 -29.15
N THR A 204 44.78 -9.15 -28.39
CA THR A 204 44.03 -10.30 -27.86
C THR A 204 43.96 -10.15 -26.34
N PRO A 205 42.99 -9.38 -25.81
CA PRO A 205 42.92 -9.12 -24.38
C PRO A 205 42.59 -10.39 -23.60
N THR A 206 43.15 -10.49 -22.40
CA THR A 206 42.66 -11.42 -21.36
C THR A 206 41.78 -10.64 -20.39
N TRP A 207 40.63 -11.21 -20.05
CA TRP A 207 39.62 -10.57 -19.22
C TRP A 207 39.64 -11.10 -17.79
N THR A 208 39.53 -10.21 -16.81
CA THR A 208 39.42 -10.56 -15.39
C THR A 208 38.40 -9.68 -14.66
N VAL A 209 37.89 -10.20 -13.54
CA VAL A 209 37.08 -9.45 -12.58
C VAL A 209 37.97 -9.06 -11.41
N LEU A 210 37.98 -7.77 -11.04
CA LEU A 210 38.78 -7.26 -9.91
C LEU A 210 37.95 -6.97 -8.65
N ASN A 211 36.81 -6.29 -8.82
CA ASN A 211 36.05 -5.73 -7.70
C ASN A 211 34.70 -6.43 -7.50
N GLY A 212 34.56 -7.68 -7.98
CA GLY A 212 33.35 -8.48 -7.83
C GLY A 212 32.22 -8.06 -8.79
N GLY A 213 30.97 -8.14 -8.33
CA GLY A 213 29.79 -7.81 -9.14
C GLY A 213 29.41 -8.84 -10.20
N GLY A 214 30.21 -9.88 -10.43
CA GLY A 214 29.91 -10.94 -11.40
C GLY A 214 31.11 -11.80 -11.75
N ALA A 215 31.02 -12.49 -12.88
CA ALA A 215 32.06 -13.31 -13.47
C ALA A 215 32.28 -12.93 -14.94
N ILE A 216 33.50 -13.06 -15.45
CA ILE A 216 33.81 -12.77 -16.86
C ILE A 216 34.50 -13.97 -17.53
N ASN A 217 34.13 -14.23 -18.77
CA ASN A 217 34.87 -15.17 -19.61
C ASN A 217 36.19 -14.54 -20.05
N ALA A 218 37.29 -15.18 -19.64
CA ALA A 218 38.65 -14.67 -19.82
C ALA A 218 39.06 -14.45 -21.30
N SER A 219 38.45 -15.14 -22.26
CA SER A 219 38.80 -15.04 -23.69
C SER A 219 37.80 -14.26 -24.53
N THR A 220 36.52 -14.20 -24.14
CA THR A 220 35.48 -13.54 -24.94
C THR A 220 35.06 -12.17 -24.42
N GLY A 221 35.40 -11.83 -23.17
CA GLY A 221 34.96 -10.59 -22.53
C GLY A 221 33.48 -10.59 -22.14
N VAL A 222 32.81 -11.73 -22.18
CA VAL A 222 31.41 -11.86 -21.77
C VAL A 222 31.33 -11.90 -20.24
N PHE A 223 30.79 -10.83 -19.65
CA PHE A 223 30.54 -10.67 -18.23
C PHE A 223 29.10 -11.05 -17.89
N THR A 224 28.92 -11.83 -16.82
CA THR A 224 27.62 -12.16 -16.23
C THR A 224 27.53 -11.53 -14.85
N ALA A 225 26.56 -10.64 -14.65
CA ALA A 225 26.33 -9.99 -13.36
C ALA A 225 25.93 -11.00 -12.29
N GLY A 226 26.45 -10.83 -11.07
CA GLY A 226 26.06 -11.61 -9.90
C GLY A 226 24.74 -11.15 -9.29
N THR A 227 24.48 -11.61 -8.06
CA THR A 227 23.28 -11.25 -7.28
C THR A 227 23.48 -10.05 -6.34
N GLY A 228 24.71 -9.62 -6.13
CA GLY A 228 25.01 -8.44 -5.31
C GLY A 228 24.68 -7.15 -6.05
N LEU A 229 23.75 -6.37 -5.51
CA LEU A 229 23.39 -5.06 -6.04
C LEU A 229 24.46 -4.00 -5.75
N GLY A 230 24.57 -3.01 -6.63
CA GLY A 230 25.44 -1.84 -6.42
C GLY A 230 26.37 -1.56 -7.59
N THR A 231 27.18 -0.52 -7.43
CA THR A 231 28.20 -0.12 -8.41
C THR A 231 29.53 -0.74 -8.04
N PHE A 232 30.12 -1.47 -8.99
CA PHE A 232 31.40 -2.13 -8.88
C PHE A 232 32.41 -1.40 -9.79
N ASP A 233 33.07 -0.40 -9.22
CA ASP A 233 34.02 0.47 -9.93
C ASP A 233 35.15 -0.34 -10.54
N ASN A 234 35.46 -0.10 -11.81
CA ASN A 234 36.57 -0.74 -12.53
C ASN A 234 36.60 -2.28 -12.42
N THR A 235 35.43 -2.92 -12.26
CA THR A 235 35.37 -4.35 -11.96
C THR A 235 35.79 -5.22 -13.15
N VAL A 236 35.44 -4.84 -14.37
CA VAL A 236 35.86 -5.54 -15.59
C VAL A 236 37.21 -5.00 -15.99
N ARG A 237 38.21 -5.87 -16.15
CA ARG A 237 39.54 -5.49 -16.62
C ARG A 237 39.94 -6.30 -17.84
N ALA A 238 40.46 -5.61 -18.85
CA ALA A 238 41.15 -6.21 -19.98
C ALA A 238 42.66 -5.96 -19.82
N THR A 239 43.48 -6.99 -20.08
CA THR A 239 44.93 -6.88 -20.13
C THR A 239 45.47 -7.40 -21.46
N SER A 240 46.45 -6.70 -22.03
CA SER A 240 47.17 -7.14 -23.24
C SER A 240 48.63 -6.73 -23.11
N GLY A 241 49.51 -7.70 -22.84
CA GLY A 241 50.90 -7.41 -22.45
C GLY A 241 50.95 -6.61 -21.14
N SER A 242 51.63 -5.46 -21.14
CA SER A 242 51.71 -4.55 -20.00
C SER A 242 50.56 -3.55 -19.92
N LEU A 243 49.69 -3.47 -20.94
CA LEU A 243 48.57 -2.54 -20.98
C LEU A 243 47.36 -3.12 -20.26
N SER A 244 46.60 -2.25 -19.61
CA SER A 244 45.29 -2.59 -19.09
C SER A 244 44.30 -1.45 -19.18
N GLY A 245 43.03 -1.78 -19.44
CA GLY A 245 41.89 -0.89 -19.31
C GLY A 245 40.83 -1.54 -18.41
N SER A 246 39.97 -0.73 -17.82
CA SER A 246 38.90 -1.20 -16.93
C SER A 246 37.56 -0.56 -17.28
N ALA A 247 36.47 -1.19 -16.85
CA ALA A 247 35.12 -0.68 -16.93
C ALA A 247 34.35 -0.93 -15.63
N THR A 248 33.46 -0.02 -15.30
CA THR A 248 32.57 -0.04 -14.14
C THR A 248 31.24 -0.70 -14.49
N VAL A 249 30.75 -1.57 -13.61
CA VAL A 249 29.44 -2.22 -13.77
C VAL A 249 28.56 -1.89 -12.58
N THR A 250 27.32 -1.46 -12.84
CA THR A 250 26.28 -1.31 -11.83
C THR A 250 25.24 -2.41 -12.01
N VAL A 251 25.10 -3.25 -10.98
CA VAL A 251 24.08 -4.30 -10.92
C VAL A 251 22.83 -3.76 -10.23
N MET A 252 21.71 -3.80 -10.94
CA MET A 252 20.42 -3.28 -10.50
C MET A 252 19.42 -4.42 -10.29
N ALA A 253 18.47 -4.22 -9.37
CA ALA A 253 17.37 -5.16 -9.19
C ALA A 253 16.42 -5.08 -10.40
N GLY A 254 15.70 -6.18 -10.67
CA GLY A 254 14.63 -6.16 -11.66
C GLY A 254 13.41 -5.34 -11.19
N PRO A 255 12.37 -5.22 -12.04
CA PRO A 255 11.09 -4.67 -11.62
C PRO A 255 10.52 -5.43 -10.42
N ALA A 256 9.93 -4.71 -9.47
CA ALA A 256 9.23 -5.33 -8.35
C ALA A 256 8.05 -6.18 -8.84
N VAL A 257 7.86 -7.36 -8.25
CA VAL A 257 6.71 -8.24 -8.53
C VAL A 257 5.65 -8.23 -7.44
N GLY A 258 5.98 -7.67 -6.27
CA GLY A 258 5.07 -7.54 -5.15
C GLY A 258 5.58 -6.56 -4.11
N ILE A 259 4.66 -5.99 -3.35
CA ILE A 259 4.93 -5.13 -2.20
C ILE A 259 4.39 -5.80 -0.94
N THR A 260 5.19 -5.86 0.11
CA THR A 260 4.78 -6.28 1.44
C THR A 260 4.63 -5.04 2.32
N VAL A 261 3.47 -4.88 2.96
CA VAL A 261 3.19 -3.80 3.91
C VAL A 261 3.35 -4.33 5.33
N THR A 262 3.96 -3.54 6.22
CA THR A 262 4.17 -3.90 7.62
C THR A 262 3.93 -2.69 8.52
N PRO A 263 3.26 -2.84 9.68
CA PRO A 263 2.67 -4.08 10.21
C PRO A 263 1.42 -4.55 9.43
N ASP A 264 1.16 -5.86 9.39
CA ASP A 264 -0.10 -6.45 8.93
C ASP A 264 -0.41 -7.72 9.75
N PRO A 265 -1.48 -7.77 10.56
CA PRO A 265 -2.40 -6.67 10.87
C PRO A 265 -1.77 -5.63 11.83
N ALA A 266 -2.36 -4.43 11.87
CA ALA A 266 -2.05 -3.39 12.85
C ALA A 266 -3.25 -3.11 13.76
N THR A 267 -3.00 -2.72 15.01
CA THR A 267 -4.05 -2.28 15.95
C THR A 267 -3.71 -0.91 16.48
N THR A 268 -4.68 0.00 16.48
CA THR A 268 -4.51 1.34 17.04
C THR A 268 -5.83 1.83 17.64
N ALA A 269 -5.78 2.64 18.69
CA ALA A 269 -6.99 3.23 19.26
C ALA A 269 -7.52 4.37 18.37
N ILE A 270 -8.78 4.77 18.56
CA ILE A 270 -9.37 5.98 17.95
C ILE A 270 -8.42 7.18 18.12
N SER A 271 -8.25 7.97 17.06
CA SER A 271 -7.29 9.10 16.97
C SER A 271 -5.81 8.73 17.15
N GLY A 272 -5.48 7.46 17.37
CA GLY A 272 -4.12 6.95 17.41
C GLY A 272 -3.49 6.93 16.02
N THR A 273 -2.16 7.03 15.98
CA THR A 273 -1.38 6.97 14.73
C THR A 273 -0.58 5.67 14.63
N GLN A 274 -0.46 5.12 13.42
CA GLN A 274 0.36 3.95 13.11
C GLN A 274 1.23 4.23 11.87
N GLN A 275 2.54 4.03 11.99
CA GLN A 275 3.46 4.09 10.86
C GLN A 275 3.45 2.76 10.10
N PHE A 276 3.25 2.79 8.79
CA PHE A 276 3.44 1.65 7.90
C PHE A 276 4.70 1.79 7.07
N THR A 277 5.34 0.67 6.77
CA THR A 277 6.48 0.57 5.87
C THR A 277 6.16 -0.41 4.76
N ALA A 278 6.67 -0.15 3.55
CA ALA A 278 6.50 -1.03 2.40
C ALA A 278 7.87 -1.48 1.91
N THR A 279 8.01 -2.78 1.66
CA THR A 279 9.19 -3.37 1.03
C THR A 279 8.78 -4.08 -0.25
N ALA A 280 9.66 -4.14 -1.24
CA ALA A 280 9.40 -4.79 -2.50
C ALA A 280 10.54 -5.73 -2.88
N VAL A 281 10.20 -6.79 -3.60
CA VAL A 281 11.17 -7.71 -4.20
C VAL A 281 10.90 -7.92 -5.68
N ASP A 282 11.94 -8.21 -6.44
CA ASP A 282 11.83 -8.65 -7.84
C ASP A 282 11.46 -10.15 -7.92
N ALA A 283 11.30 -10.67 -9.15
CA ALA A 283 10.96 -12.07 -9.40
C ALA A 283 11.98 -13.08 -8.83
N GLY A 284 13.23 -12.64 -8.60
CA GLY A 284 14.29 -13.42 -8.01
C GLY A 284 14.36 -13.33 -6.48
N GLY A 285 13.46 -12.56 -5.85
CA GLY A 285 13.44 -12.34 -4.40
C GLY A 285 14.43 -11.26 -3.92
N ASN A 286 15.00 -10.46 -4.83
CA ASN A 286 15.97 -9.42 -4.46
C ASN A 286 15.26 -8.14 -4.05
N PRO A 287 15.73 -7.40 -3.01
CA PRO A 287 15.12 -6.15 -2.60
C PRO A 287 15.14 -5.09 -3.71
N VAL A 288 14.00 -4.45 -3.94
CA VAL A 288 13.83 -3.33 -4.88
C VAL A 288 13.58 -2.06 -4.09
N SER A 289 14.34 -1.00 -4.41
CA SER A 289 14.07 0.33 -3.84
C SER A 289 12.80 0.90 -4.44
N ILE A 290 11.83 1.25 -3.60
CA ILE A 290 10.53 1.81 -4.00
C ILE A 290 10.25 3.13 -3.29
N SER A 291 9.42 3.97 -3.90
CA SER A 291 8.84 5.17 -3.27
C SER A 291 7.32 4.99 -3.22
N PRO A 292 6.79 4.29 -2.20
CA PRO A 292 5.39 3.91 -2.16
C PRO A 292 4.47 5.12 -2.03
N ALA A 293 3.42 5.15 -2.85
CA ALA A 293 2.25 5.99 -2.63
C ALA A 293 1.25 5.25 -1.73
N TRP A 294 0.83 5.90 -0.66
CA TRP A 294 -0.08 5.32 0.34
C TRP A 294 -1.52 5.80 0.17
N SER A 295 -2.48 4.90 0.34
CA SER A 295 -3.91 5.21 0.34
C SER A 295 -4.69 4.38 1.36
N VAL A 296 -5.89 4.86 1.71
CA VAL A 296 -6.89 4.12 2.47
C VAL A 296 -7.99 3.68 1.50
N GLU A 297 -8.21 2.37 1.39
CA GLU A 297 -9.17 1.77 0.46
C GLU A 297 -10.50 1.40 1.13
N ASN A 298 -10.44 0.94 2.39
CA ASN A 298 -11.59 0.35 3.10
C ASN A 298 -11.94 1.09 4.40
N GLY A 299 -11.58 2.37 4.52
CA GLY A 299 -11.95 3.23 5.65
C GLY A 299 -11.12 2.99 6.93
N GLY A 300 -11.71 3.27 8.09
CA GLY A 300 -11.07 3.17 9.41
C GLY A 300 -10.16 4.34 9.79
N GLY A 301 -9.86 5.25 8.87
CA GLY A 301 -9.03 6.42 9.15
C GLY A 301 -8.54 7.12 7.89
N THR A 302 -7.42 7.84 8.03
CA THR A 302 -6.71 8.52 6.93
C THR A 302 -5.24 8.14 6.95
N ILE A 303 -4.53 8.22 5.82
CA ILE A 303 -3.09 7.98 5.74
C ILE A 303 -2.38 9.11 5.02
N ASN A 304 -1.19 9.49 5.49
CA ASN A 304 -0.32 10.38 4.74
C ASN A 304 0.23 9.65 3.51
N GLY A 305 -0.13 10.13 2.32
CA GLY A 305 0.19 9.49 1.04
C GLY A 305 1.69 9.34 0.72
N SER A 306 2.57 10.05 1.43
CA SER A 306 4.02 10.04 1.20
C SER A 306 4.82 9.38 2.33
N THR A 307 4.35 9.47 3.57
CA THR A 307 5.07 8.94 4.73
C THR A 307 4.54 7.61 5.20
N GLY A 308 3.30 7.22 4.87
CA GLY A 308 2.69 5.98 5.36
C GLY A 308 2.20 6.04 6.82
N VAL A 309 2.07 7.24 7.39
CA VAL A 309 1.49 7.44 8.73
C VAL A 309 -0.04 7.41 8.63
N PHE A 310 -0.66 6.36 9.16
CA PHE A 310 -2.10 6.24 9.31
C PHE A 310 -2.57 6.89 10.60
N THR A 311 -3.72 7.56 10.58
CA THR A 311 -4.43 8.10 11.74
C THR A 311 -5.83 7.49 11.78
N ALA A 312 -6.15 6.76 12.85
CA ALA A 312 -7.45 6.11 12.99
C ALA A 312 -8.59 7.13 13.15
N GLY A 313 -9.73 6.83 12.53
CA GLY A 313 -10.96 7.59 12.68
C GLY A 313 -11.69 7.26 13.98
N ASN A 314 -12.98 7.66 14.03
CA ASN A 314 -13.82 7.55 15.23
C ASN A 314 -14.71 6.29 15.23
N THR A 315 -14.52 5.38 14.29
CA THR A 315 -15.31 4.15 14.18
C THR A 315 -14.43 2.96 14.51
N THR A 316 -14.81 2.21 15.54
CA THR A 316 -14.12 0.97 15.91
C THR A 316 -14.45 -0.16 14.92
N GLY A 317 -13.53 -1.12 14.81
CA GLY A 317 -13.71 -2.30 13.97
C GLY A 317 -12.44 -2.74 13.24
N THR A 318 -12.53 -3.88 12.56
CA THR A 318 -11.45 -4.39 11.70
C THR A 318 -11.70 -3.99 10.25
N PHE A 319 -10.80 -3.20 9.71
CA PHE A 319 -10.80 -2.70 8.34
C PHE A 319 -9.78 -3.50 7.52
N THR A 320 -10.25 -4.62 6.95
CA THR A 320 -9.44 -5.56 6.18
C THR A 320 -8.84 -4.91 4.94
N ASN A 321 -7.53 -5.10 4.71
CA ASN A 321 -6.80 -4.55 3.57
C ASN A 321 -7.01 -3.04 3.37
N THR A 322 -7.23 -2.29 4.45
CA THR A 322 -7.56 -0.87 4.35
C THR A 322 -6.37 -0.01 3.93
N ILE A 323 -5.15 -0.37 4.35
CA ILE A 323 -3.94 0.33 3.91
C ILE A 323 -3.49 -0.27 2.59
N ARG A 324 -3.20 0.58 1.61
CA ARG A 324 -2.59 0.19 0.34
C ARG A 324 -1.31 1.00 0.12
N ALA A 325 -0.23 0.30 -0.24
CA ALA A 325 1.00 0.88 -0.75
C ALA A 325 1.16 0.49 -2.22
N THR A 326 1.39 1.48 -3.09
CA THR A 326 1.54 1.27 -4.54
C THR A 326 2.87 1.87 -5.03
N SER A 327 3.61 1.15 -5.87
CA SER A 327 4.79 1.66 -6.59
C SER A 327 4.83 1.01 -7.97
N ASP A 328 5.01 1.80 -9.02
CA ASP A 328 5.20 1.33 -10.40
C ASP A 328 4.19 0.26 -10.88
N GLY A 329 2.93 0.37 -10.43
CA GLY A 329 1.83 -0.53 -10.81
C GLY A 329 1.68 -1.80 -9.98
N VAL A 330 2.62 -2.11 -9.07
CA VAL A 330 2.46 -3.18 -8.07
C VAL A 330 1.99 -2.63 -6.74
N PHE A 331 1.30 -3.45 -5.95
CA PHE A 331 0.75 -3.03 -4.66
C PHE A 331 0.84 -4.12 -3.59
N GLY A 332 0.76 -3.66 -2.34
CA GLY A 332 0.57 -4.47 -1.15
C GLY A 332 -0.49 -3.83 -0.27
N SER A 333 -1.10 -4.62 0.61
CA SER A 333 -2.11 -4.12 1.55
C SER A 333 -1.85 -4.59 2.98
N ALA A 334 -2.43 -3.87 3.94
CA ALA A 334 -2.46 -4.27 5.34
C ALA A 334 -3.83 -3.99 5.98
N THR A 335 -4.18 -4.82 6.96
CA THR A 335 -5.40 -4.71 7.75
C THR A 335 -5.18 -3.87 9.01
N VAL A 336 -6.16 -3.04 9.37
CA VAL A 336 -6.13 -2.24 10.60
C VAL A 336 -7.34 -2.53 11.47
N THR A 337 -7.10 -2.80 12.75
CA THR A 337 -8.15 -2.85 13.78
C THR A 337 -8.13 -1.55 14.57
N VAL A 338 -9.22 -0.79 14.52
CA VAL A 338 -9.43 0.39 15.36
C VAL A 338 -10.15 -0.01 16.63
N THR A 339 -9.52 0.20 17.78
CA THR A 339 -10.10 -0.05 19.11
C THR A 339 -10.57 1.24 19.74
N THR A 340 -11.43 1.14 20.75
CA THR A 340 -11.81 2.29 21.58
C THR A 340 -10.58 2.91 22.26
N GLY A 341 -10.66 4.19 22.63
CA GLY A 341 -9.66 4.81 23.48
C GLY A 341 -9.67 4.25 24.91
N ALA A 342 -8.80 4.80 25.76
CA ALA A 342 -8.92 4.59 27.20
C ALA A 342 -10.21 5.24 27.71
N ALA A 343 -10.91 4.58 28.64
CA ALA A 343 -12.04 5.16 29.33
C ALA A 343 -11.66 6.50 29.97
N ALA A 344 -12.56 7.47 29.91
CA ALA A 344 -12.41 8.82 30.45
C ALA A 344 -13.53 9.20 31.43
N MET A 345 -14.72 8.60 31.30
CA MET A 345 -15.88 8.83 32.17
C MET A 345 -16.59 7.52 32.46
N ILE A 346 -17.19 7.39 33.65
CA ILE A 346 -18.13 6.31 34.01
C ILE A 346 -19.46 6.94 34.42
N THR A 347 -20.56 6.44 33.87
CA THR A 347 -21.93 6.80 34.26
C THR A 347 -22.63 5.58 34.86
N VAL A 348 -23.36 5.78 35.95
CA VAL A 348 -24.12 4.74 36.64
C VAL A 348 -25.62 4.95 36.40
N SER A 349 -26.36 3.88 36.15
CA SER A 349 -27.81 3.90 35.93
C SER A 349 -28.48 2.73 36.64
N PRO A 350 -29.68 2.92 37.24
CA PRO A 350 -30.46 4.17 37.29
C PRO A 350 -29.86 5.26 38.21
N ASP A 351 -30.15 6.54 37.97
CA ASP A 351 -29.83 7.68 38.85
C ASP A 351 -30.86 8.81 38.67
N PRO A 352 -31.70 9.14 39.67
CA PRO A 352 -31.85 8.44 40.95
C PRO A 352 -32.58 7.09 40.80
N ALA A 353 -32.47 6.23 41.81
CA ALA A 353 -33.21 4.97 41.91
C ALA A 353 -34.10 4.96 43.17
N SER A 354 -35.41 4.68 43.03
CA SER A 354 -36.33 4.44 44.15
C SER A 354 -36.33 2.97 44.52
N VAL A 355 -36.12 2.65 45.80
CA VAL A 355 -36.10 1.28 46.30
C VAL A 355 -36.80 1.24 47.65
N GLU A 356 -37.82 0.41 47.80
CA GLU A 356 -38.46 0.20 49.11
C GLU A 356 -37.49 -0.48 50.09
N VAL A 357 -37.65 -0.21 51.39
CA VAL A 357 -36.88 -0.86 52.46
C VAL A 357 -36.83 -2.39 52.28
N GLY A 358 -35.63 -2.96 52.31
CA GLY A 358 -35.40 -4.42 52.18
C GLY A 358 -35.46 -4.97 50.75
N ASN A 359 -35.91 -4.20 49.75
CA ASN A 359 -35.91 -4.62 48.36
C ASN A 359 -34.55 -4.39 47.68
N THR A 360 -34.39 -4.94 46.47
CA THR A 360 -33.13 -4.86 45.70
C THR A 360 -33.28 -4.11 44.39
N GLN A 361 -32.19 -3.47 43.94
CA GLN A 361 -32.08 -2.74 42.67
C GLN A 361 -30.76 -3.08 41.98
N GLN A 362 -30.83 -3.46 40.70
CA GLN A 362 -29.65 -3.69 39.86
C GLN A 362 -29.14 -2.36 39.28
N PHE A 363 -27.86 -2.05 39.48
CA PHE A 363 -27.18 -0.94 38.83
C PHE A 363 -26.30 -1.43 37.67
N THR A 364 -26.13 -0.57 36.67
CA THR A 364 -25.25 -0.79 35.53
C THR A 364 -24.32 0.40 35.36
N ALA A 365 -23.08 0.14 34.94
CA ALA A 365 -22.08 1.16 34.70
C ALA A 365 -21.65 1.11 33.24
N MET A 366 -21.68 2.25 32.56
CA MET A 366 -21.15 2.42 31.22
C MET A 366 -19.95 3.35 31.29
N ALA A 367 -18.86 3.02 30.58
CA ALA A 367 -17.73 3.91 30.42
C ALA A 367 -17.67 4.47 29.01
N GLU A 368 -17.20 5.70 28.88
CA GLU A 368 -16.95 6.35 27.60
C GLU A 368 -15.51 6.87 27.53
N ASP A 369 -14.89 6.82 26.36
CA ASP A 369 -13.60 7.48 26.11
C ASP A 369 -13.78 9.00 25.96
N ALA A 370 -12.67 9.74 25.84
CA ALA A 370 -12.70 11.20 25.72
C ALA A 370 -13.46 11.73 24.47
N SER A 371 -13.78 10.85 23.53
CA SER A 371 -14.56 11.17 22.32
C SER A 371 -16.02 10.71 22.41
N GLY A 372 -16.47 10.21 23.57
CA GLY A 372 -17.84 9.76 23.81
C GLY A 372 -18.15 8.36 23.27
N ASN A 373 -17.14 7.55 22.96
CA ASN A 373 -17.38 6.17 22.50
C ASN A 373 -17.45 5.20 23.68
N PRO A 374 -18.38 4.24 23.68
CA PRO A 374 -18.51 3.27 24.77
C PRO A 374 -17.27 2.39 24.88
N VAL A 375 -16.75 2.23 26.09
CA VAL A 375 -15.60 1.41 26.45
C VAL A 375 -16.05 0.30 27.39
N SER A 376 -15.68 -0.94 27.08
CA SER A 376 -15.96 -2.07 27.97
C SER A 376 -15.14 -1.95 29.26
N ILE A 377 -15.81 -2.00 30.40
CA ILE A 377 -15.21 -2.01 31.74
C ILE A 377 -15.76 -3.19 32.55
N THR A 378 -14.98 -3.62 33.54
CA THR A 378 -15.47 -4.47 34.64
C THR A 378 -15.52 -3.60 35.89
N PRO A 379 -16.69 -3.01 36.22
CA PRO A 379 -16.81 -2.13 37.38
C PRO A 379 -16.69 -2.93 38.69
N VAL A 380 -16.13 -2.29 39.71
CA VAL A 380 -16.23 -2.72 41.11
C VAL A 380 -17.18 -1.76 41.82
N TRP A 381 -18.20 -2.32 42.47
CA TRP A 381 -19.27 -1.57 43.10
C TRP A 381 -19.02 -1.36 44.61
N SER A 382 -19.37 -0.18 45.12
CA SER A 382 -19.33 0.15 46.55
C SER A 382 -20.51 1.04 46.97
N VAL A 383 -20.80 1.06 48.27
CA VAL A 383 -21.71 2.03 48.91
C VAL A 383 -20.87 3.00 49.73
N GLU A 384 -20.99 4.30 49.45
CA GLU A 384 -20.21 5.36 50.11
C GLU A 384 -21.02 6.19 51.12
N ASN A 385 -22.33 6.38 50.87
CA ASN A 385 -23.18 7.28 51.66
C ASN A 385 -24.34 6.55 52.37
N GLY A 386 -24.28 5.23 52.51
CA GLY A 386 -25.28 4.43 53.23
C GLY A 386 -26.55 4.12 52.42
N GLY A 387 -27.67 3.94 53.11
CA GLY A 387 -28.95 3.58 52.49
C GLY A 387 -29.12 2.10 52.15
N GLY A 388 -28.06 1.30 52.24
CA GLY A 388 -28.10 -0.14 51.95
C GLY A 388 -26.71 -0.76 51.81
N GLU A 389 -26.68 -1.95 51.21
CA GLU A 389 -25.45 -2.68 50.83
C GLU A 389 -25.47 -2.99 49.33
N ILE A 390 -24.31 -3.14 48.69
CA ILE A 390 -24.22 -3.51 47.27
C ILE A 390 -23.27 -4.69 47.06
N ASP A 391 -23.64 -5.62 46.20
CA ASP A 391 -22.74 -6.68 45.76
C ASP A 391 -21.65 -6.09 44.84
N SER A 392 -20.40 -6.21 45.28
CA SER A 392 -19.25 -5.55 44.64
C SER A 392 -18.97 -6.01 43.20
N ALA A 393 -19.47 -7.17 42.79
CA ALA A 393 -19.20 -7.76 41.48
C ALA A 393 -20.38 -7.61 40.52
N THR A 394 -21.60 -7.70 41.03
CA THR A 394 -22.81 -7.70 40.21
C THR A 394 -23.48 -6.33 40.15
N GLY A 395 -23.33 -5.47 41.16
CA GLY A 395 -24.00 -4.18 41.22
C GLY A 395 -25.45 -4.26 41.70
N VAL A 396 -25.84 -5.36 42.35
CA VAL A 396 -27.15 -5.50 43.01
C VAL A 396 -27.09 -4.81 44.36
N PHE A 397 -27.83 -3.71 44.51
CA PHE A 397 -28.01 -2.96 45.75
C PHE A 397 -29.22 -3.50 46.53
N THR A 398 -29.10 -3.64 47.84
CA THR A 398 -30.19 -4.00 48.77
C THR A 398 -30.43 -2.83 49.71
N ALA A 399 -31.63 -2.27 49.69
CA ALA A 399 -32.00 -1.14 50.53
C ALA A 399 -32.02 -1.53 52.02
N GLY A 400 -31.51 -0.64 52.86
CA GLY A 400 -31.56 -0.78 54.32
C GLY A 400 -32.95 -0.50 54.89
N THR A 401 -33.03 -0.35 56.21
CA THR A 401 -34.28 -0.10 56.94
C THR A 401 -34.58 1.37 57.19
N THR A 402 -33.66 2.28 56.83
CA THR A 402 -33.81 3.72 57.05
C THR A 402 -34.25 4.39 55.76
N THR A 403 -35.41 5.03 55.77
CA THR A 403 -35.93 5.77 54.63
C THR A 403 -35.20 7.09 54.42
N GLY A 404 -35.15 7.57 53.18
CA GLY A 404 -34.57 8.86 52.81
C GLY A 404 -33.76 8.83 51.52
N THR A 405 -33.26 10.00 51.12
CA THR A 405 -32.43 10.19 49.92
C THR A 405 -30.94 10.09 50.27
N PHE A 406 -30.26 9.13 49.66
CA PHE A 406 -28.83 8.88 49.80
C PHE A 406 -28.10 9.29 48.51
N THR A 407 -27.72 10.56 48.45
CA THR A 407 -27.06 11.15 47.27
C THR A 407 -25.73 10.48 46.96
N ASN A 408 -25.49 10.13 45.69
CA ASN A 408 -24.25 9.51 45.22
C ASN A 408 -23.80 8.30 46.05
N THR A 409 -24.76 7.52 46.58
CA THR A 409 -24.43 6.42 47.49
C THR A 409 -23.84 5.22 46.78
N VAL A 410 -24.35 4.87 45.59
CA VAL A 410 -23.81 3.78 44.78
C VAL A 410 -22.67 4.31 43.94
N THR A 411 -21.50 3.67 44.03
CA THR A 411 -20.32 4.03 43.24
C THR A 411 -19.85 2.84 42.41
N ALA A 412 -19.60 3.06 41.13
CA ALA A 412 -18.93 2.12 40.24
C ALA A 412 -17.52 2.61 39.92
N THR A 413 -16.50 1.79 40.16
CA THR A 413 -15.10 2.13 39.92
C THR A 413 -14.47 1.23 38.86
N SER A 414 -13.63 1.80 38.00
CA SER A 414 -12.76 1.04 37.10
C SER A 414 -11.41 1.74 36.95
N GLY A 415 -10.37 1.14 37.52
CA GLY A 415 -9.05 1.79 37.62
C GLY A 415 -9.11 3.04 38.49
N SER A 416 -8.85 4.21 37.89
CA SER A 416 -8.88 5.51 38.58
C SER A 416 -10.17 6.30 38.36
N LEU A 417 -11.10 5.78 37.54
CA LEU A 417 -12.37 6.43 37.25
C LEU A 417 -13.47 5.90 38.14
N SER A 418 -14.42 6.78 38.46
CA SER A 418 -15.64 6.43 39.16
C SER A 418 -16.86 7.16 38.57
N GLY A 419 -18.01 6.52 38.68
CA GLY A 419 -19.33 7.13 38.48
C GLY A 419 -20.20 6.83 39.69
N THR A 420 -21.16 7.71 39.97
CA THR A 420 -22.04 7.59 41.15
C THR A 420 -23.52 7.67 40.77
N ALA A 421 -24.37 7.10 41.61
CA ALA A 421 -25.83 7.23 41.52
C ALA A 421 -26.46 7.45 42.91
N THR A 422 -27.58 8.17 42.93
CA THR A 422 -28.39 8.45 44.11
C THR A 422 -29.45 7.37 44.29
N VAL A 423 -29.69 6.98 45.54
CA VAL A 423 -30.76 6.05 45.92
C VAL A 423 -31.75 6.75 46.85
N GLU A 424 -33.03 6.64 46.55
CA GLU A 424 -34.14 7.01 47.42
C GLU A 424 -34.70 5.73 48.04
N VAL A 425 -34.59 5.62 49.37
CA VAL A 425 -35.14 4.49 50.12
C VAL A 425 -36.53 4.87 50.63
N ASP A 426 -37.53 4.24 50.04
CA ASP A 426 -38.93 4.48 50.36
C ASP A 426 -39.43 3.55 51.46
N ALA A 427 -40.40 4.03 52.26
CA ALA A 427 -41.09 3.15 53.19
C ALA A 427 -41.84 2.07 52.40
N ALA A 428 -41.87 0.85 52.93
CA ALA A 428 -42.78 -0.16 52.39
C ALA A 428 -44.23 0.35 52.51
N PRO A 429 -45.08 0.13 51.50
CA PRO A 429 -46.50 0.44 51.63
C PRO A 429 -47.10 -0.34 52.82
N PRO A 430 -48.07 0.25 53.55
CA PRO A 430 -48.67 -0.41 54.70
C PRO A 430 -49.35 -1.72 54.27
N ALA A 431 -49.22 -2.78 55.08
CA ALA A 431 -49.80 -4.09 54.80
C ALA A 431 -51.33 -4.03 54.60
N SER A 432 -52.00 -3.07 55.25
CA SER A 432 -53.42 -2.78 55.11
C SER A 432 -53.85 -2.22 53.75
N ALA A 433 -52.95 -1.64 52.94
CA ALA A 433 -53.29 -1.00 51.66
C ALA A 433 -53.89 -1.95 50.62
N ASN A 434 -53.65 -3.25 50.75
CA ASN A 434 -54.13 -4.28 49.83
C ASN A 434 -55.55 -4.74 50.13
N PHE A 435 -56.09 -4.45 51.33
CA PHE A 435 -57.40 -4.91 51.76
C PHE A 435 -58.46 -3.82 51.64
N ARG A 436 -59.69 -4.19 51.28
CA ARG A 436 -60.87 -3.31 51.27
C ARG A 436 -61.85 -3.60 52.41
N LEU A 437 -61.78 -4.80 52.97
CA LEU A 437 -62.53 -5.18 54.15
C LEU A 437 -61.62 -6.01 55.08
N LEU A 438 -61.48 -5.59 56.34
CA LEU A 438 -60.73 -6.31 57.37
C LEU A 438 -61.65 -6.55 58.57
N THR A 439 -61.75 -7.80 59.01
CA THR A 439 -62.58 -8.18 60.18
C THR A 439 -61.82 -9.10 61.13
N LEU A 440 -62.13 -9.01 62.43
CA LEU A 440 -61.52 -9.88 63.44
C LEU A 440 -62.14 -11.28 63.45
N ASP A 441 -63.47 -11.37 63.62
CA ASP A 441 -64.18 -12.60 64.06
C ASP A 441 -65.26 -13.14 63.10
N GLU A 442 -66.11 -12.33 62.47
CA GLU A 442 -67.16 -12.85 61.56
C GLU A 442 -67.47 -11.93 60.37
N LEU A 443 -67.68 -12.52 59.19
CA LEU A 443 -68.18 -11.84 58.00
C LEU A 443 -69.30 -12.66 57.37
N SER A 444 -70.48 -12.06 57.20
CA SER A 444 -71.64 -12.69 56.57
C SER A 444 -72.10 -11.89 55.34
N CYS A 445 -72.25 -12.59 54.22
CA CYS A 445 -72.70 -12.00 52.98
C CYS A 445 -73.82 -12.85 52.35
N THR A 446 -74.97 -12.24 52.08
CA THR A 446 -76.16 -12.90 51.50
C THR A 446 -76.67 -12.16 50.27
N GLY A 447 -76.54 -12.76 49.08
CA GLY A 447 -77.16 -12.26 47.85
C GLY A 447 -76.68 -10.89 47.38
N GLY A 448 -75.51 -10.43 47.85
CA GLY A 448 -74.91 -9.12 47.54
C GLY A 448 -73.58 -9.23 46.78
N SER A 449 -72.83 -8.14 46.69
CA SER A 449 -71.50 -8.11 46.04
C SER A 449 -70.46 -7.34 46.85
N ILE A 450 -69.22 -7.85 46.87
CA ILE A 450 -68.05 -7.22 47.48
C ILE A 450 -66.99 -7.04 46.39
N THR A 451 -66.44 -5.84 46.24
CA THR A 451 -65.34 -5.58 45.29
C THR A 451 -64.09 -5.16 46.06
N GLY A 452 -62.99 -5.91 45.89
CA GLY A 452 -61.72 -5.76 46.62
C GLY A 452 -61.35 -6.96 47.50
N ASP A 453 -60.10 -7.02 47.94
CA ASP A 453 -59.59 -8.10 48.78
C ASP A 453 -60.13 -7.99 50.23
N VAL A 454 -60.46 -9.14 50.80
CA VAL A 454 -61.06 -9.29 52.13
C VAL A 454 -60.10 -10.06 53.02
N GLY A 455 -59.77 -9.49 54.18
CA GLY A 455 -58.85 -10.08 55.16
C GLY A 455 -59.54 -10.42 56.48
N PHE A 456 -59.18 -11.58 57.02
CA PHE A 456 -59.74 -12.12 58.25
C PHE A 456 -58.62 -12.52 59.22
N ALA A 457 -58.58 -11.91 60.42
CA ALA A 457 -57.41 -12.00 61.31
C ALA A 457 -57.46 -13.12 62.36
N ALA A 458 -58.64 -13.48 62.89
CA ALA A 458 -58.72 -14.56 63.86
C ALA A 458 -58.54 -15.94 63.18
N SER A 459 -58.11 -16.93 63.95
CA SER A 459 -58.03 -18.32 63.48
C SER A 459 -59.35 -19.10 63.62
N SER A 460 -60.34 -18.52 64.29
CA SER A 460 -61.61 -19.17 64.68
C SER A 460 -62.86 -18.58 64.05
N GLY A 461 -62.73 -17.56 63.21
CA GLY A 461 -63.91 -16.94 62.63
C GLY A 461 -64.41 -17.57 61.35
N THR A 462 -65.56 -17.09 60.93
CA THR A 462 -66.34 -17.70 59.86
C THR A 462 -66.72 -16.68 58.80
N PHE A 463 -66.33 -16.96 57.55
CA PHE A 463 -66.95 -16.32 56.39
C PHE A 463 -68.17 -17.12 55.95
N THR A 464 -69.37 -16.54 56.11
CA THR A 464 -70.63 -17.16 55.68
C THR A 464 -71.07 -16.56 54.34
N ASP A 465 -70.73 -17.24 53.25
CA ASP A 465 -71.22 -16.92 51.91
C ASP A 465 -72.56 -17.61 51.63
N SER A 466 -73.58 -16.80 51.41
CA SER A 466 -74.92 -17.24 51.03
C SER A 466 -75.36 -16.53 49.75
N SER A 467 -74.64 -16.79 48.67
CA SER A 467 -74.82 -16.27 47.29
C SER A 467 -74.27 -14.86 47.03
N CYS A 468 -73.12 -14.54 47.60
CA CYS A 468 -72.42 -13.30 47.31
C CYS A 468 -71.48 -13.39 46.11
N ASP A 469 -71.35 -12.27 45.40
CA ASP A 469 -70.39 -12.08 44.33
C ASP A 469 -69.16 -11.33 44.87
N LEU A 470 -68.12 -12.07 45.27
CA LEU A 470 -66.84 -11.52 45.69
C LEU A 470 -65.93 -11.34 44.47
N THR A 471 -65.65 -10.08 44.14
CA THR A 471 -64.67 -9.68 43.12
C THR A 471 -63.39 -9.23 43.83
N GLY A 472 -62.57 -10.20 44.28
CA GLY A 472 -61.33 -10.01 45.04
C GLY A 472 -60.85 -11.33 45.67
N ASN A 473 -59.77 -11.30 46.43
CA ASN A 473 -59.25 -12.45 47.16
C ASN A 473 -59.74 -12.47 48.62
N LEU A 474 -59.94 -13.66 49.17
CA LEU A 474 -60.21 -13.88 50.59
C LEU A 474 -58.95 -14.41 51.28
N HIS A 475 -58.50 -13.72 52.34
CA HIS A 475 -57.32 -14.07 53.12
C HIS A 475 -57.69 -14.47 54.56
N GLU A 476 -57.78 -15.78 54.81
CA GLU A 476 -58.18 -16.35 56.11
C GLU A 476 -56.97 -16.65 57.00
N ALA A 477 -56.80 -15.88 58.08
CA ALA A 477 -55.74 -16.04 59.07
C ALA A 477 -54.32 -16.11 58.49
N THR A 478 -54.08 -15.45 57.35
CA THR A 478 -52.75 -15.39 56.72
C THR A 478 -51.87 -14.37 57.44
N THR A 479 -50.55 -14.50 57.31
CA THR A 479 -49.59 -13.54 57.90
C THR A 479 -49.87 -12.12 57.41
N GLU A 480 -50.26 -11.96 56.15
CA GLU A 480 -50.60 -10.68 55.53
C GLU A 480 -51.90 -10.10 56.11
N ALA A 481 -52.94 -10.92 56.29
CA ALA A 481 -54.20 -10.50 56.90
C ALA A 481 -54.04 -10.13 58.39
N ILE A 482 -53.20 -10.87 59.13
CA ILE A 482 -52.87 -10.58 60.52
C ILE A 482 -52.11 -9.26 60.63
N ALA A 483 -51.07 -9.06 59.83
CA ALA A 483 -50.29 -7.81 59.83
C ALA A 483 -51.14 -6.60 59.40
N ALA A 484 -51.97 -6.77 58.35
CA ALA A 484 -52.92 -5.75 57.92
C ALA A 484 -53.96 -5.42 59.00
N TYR A 485 -54.41 -6.42 59.78
CA TYR A 485 -55.33 -6.21 60.88
C TYR A 485 -54.68 -5.50 62.09
N ASP A 486 -53.43 -5.82 62.41
CA ASP A 486 -52.68 -5.10 63.45
C ASP A 486 -52.52 -3.61 63.09
N GLU A 487 -52.13 -3.31 61.84
CA GLU A 487 -52.09 -1.92 61.33
C GLU A 487 -53.46 -1.24 61.34
N PHE A 488 -54.52 -1.98 60.96
CA PHE A 488 -55.90 -1.50 61.04
C PHE A 488 -56.30 -1.14 62.46
N SER A 489 -55.90 -1.95 63.46
CA SER A 489 -56.21 -1.70 64.86
C SER A 489 -55.54 -0.39 65.33
N ASP A 490 -54.31 -0.14 64.90
CA ASP A 490 -53.61 1.12 65.17
C ASP A 490 -54.31 2.31 64.50
N LEU A 491 -54.77 2.16 63.25
CA LEU A 491 -55.56 3.19 62.55
C LEU A 491 -56.89 3.48 63.25
N TYR A 492 -57.62 2.44 63.66
CA TYR A 492 -58.88 2.59 64.40
C TYR A 492 -58.67 3.37 65.71
N ALA A 493 -57.62 3.05 66.46
CA ALA A 493 -57.24 3.75 67.69
C ALA A 493 -56.80 5.19 67.42
N ALA A 494 -56.10 5.45 66.30
CA ALA A 494 -55.66 6.78 65.91
C ALA A 494 -56.82 7.71 65.48
N LEU A 495 -57.89 7.15 64.91
CA LEU A 495 -59.08 7.91 64.48
C LEU A 495 -60.07 8.19 65.61
N GLU A 496 -60.05 7.42 66.70
CA GLU A 496 -60.88 7.65 67.88
C GLU A 496 -60.76 9.08 68.46
N PRO A 497 -59.56 9.66 68.68
CA PRO A 497 -59.42 11.03 69.20
C PRO A 497 -59.69 12.14 68.18
N VAL A 498 -59.89 11.83 66.88
CA VAL A 498 -60.14 12.86 65.85
C VAL A 498 -61.46 13.59 66.15
N ALA A 499 -61.39 14.93 66.19
CA ALA A 499 -62.56 15.77 66.50
C ALA A 499 -63.59 15.77 65.35
N CYS A 500 -64.86 15.86 65.70
CA CYS A 500 -65.96 15.97 64.74
C CYS A 500 -66.05 17.38 64.19
N ASP A 501 -66.11 17.54 62.86
CA ASP A 501 -66.47 18.81 62.22
C ASP A 501 -67.97 19.05 62.36
N GLN A 502 -68.77 17.99 62.21
CA GLN A 502 -70.22 18.04 62.35
C GLN A 502 -70.77 16.80 63.07
N VAL A 503 -71.71 17.01 63.98
CA VAL A 503 -72.51 15.94 64.59
C VAL A 503 -73.83 15.85 63.85
N LEU A 504 -74.06 14.71 63.19
CA LEU A 504 -75.23 14.39 62.39
C LEU A 504 -76.29 13.67 63.22
N THR A 505 -77.56 13.89 62.89
CA THR A 505 -78.71 13.19 63.47
C THR A 505 -79.73 12.88 62.39
N GLY A 506 -80.47 11.77 62.53
CA GLY A 506 -81.50 11.38 61.56
C GLY A 506 -80.96 10.74 60.28
N THR A 507 -81.64 10.98 59.15
CA THR A 507 -81.32 10.36 57.85
C THR A 507 -80.36 11.22 57.01
N LEU A 508 -79.54 10.56 56.17
CA LEU A 508 -78.68 11.20 55.18
C LEU A 508 -79.32 11.23 53.76
N ALA A 509 -80.58 10.84 53.63
CA ALA A 509 -81.28 10.86 52.36
C ALA A 509 -81.28 12.25 51.70
N GLY A 510 -80.76 12.33 50.48
CA GLY A 510 -80.67 13.55 49.67
C GLY A 510 -79.58 14.53 50.08
N GLN A 511 -78.72 14.17 51.05
CA GLN A 511 -77.62 15.04 51.48
C GLN A 511 -76.47 14.99 50.46
N SER A 512 -75.79 16.13 50.32
CA SER A 512 -74.52 16.25 49.62
C SER A 512 -73.50 16.81 50.60
N LEU A 513 -72.48 16.03 50.94
CA LEU A 513 -71.47 16.38 51.94
C LEU A 513 -70.13 16.68 51.27
N ASP A 514 -69.55 17.83 51.62
CA ASP A 514 -68.17 18.19 51.29
C ASP A 514 -67.18 17.37 52.16
N PRO A 515 -65.86 17.37 51.87
CA PRO A 515 -64.87 16.61 52.66
C PRO A 515 -64.84 17.04 54.13
N GLY A 516 -64.75 16.08 55.07
CA GLY A 516 -64.72 16.38 56.50
C GLY A 516 -65.01 15.18 57.43
N VAL A 517 -65.04 15.46 58.74
CA VAL A 517 -65.31 14.49 59.81
C VAL A 517 -66.74 14.64 60.34
N TYR A 518 -67.56 13.62 60.11
CA TYR A 518 -68.98 13.57 60.44
C TYR A 518 -69.25 12.53 61.53
N CYS A 519 -69.97 12.89 62.57
CA CYS A 519 -70.17 12.02 63.73
C CYS A 519 -71.63 11.74 64.04
N PHE A 520 -71.93 10.53 64.48
CA PHE A 520 -73.18 10.18 65.15
C PHE A 520 -72.85 9.77 66.59
N ASP A 521 -73.49 10.43 67.57
CA ASP A 521 -73.24 10.17 68.99
C ASP A 521 -73.61 8.74 69.41
N SER A 522 -74.58 8.13 68.73
CA SER A 522 -75.11 6.78 68.92
C SER A 522 -75.24 6.04 67.58
N ALA A 523 -76.01 4.94 67.53
CA ALA A 523 -76.28 4.19 66.31
C ALA A 523 -76.86 5.06 65.17
N ALA A 524 -76.41 4.79 63.94
CA ALA A 524 -76.86 5.46 62.73
C ALA A 524 -77.72 4.50 61.89
N THR A 525 -79.00 4.84 61.72
CA THR A 525 -79.96 4.08 60.90
C THR A 525 -80.29 4.89 59.65
N LEU A 526 -79.72 4.49 58.52
CA LEU A 526 -79.66 5.30 57.31
C LEU A 526 -80.49 4.68 56.18
N THR A 527 -81.10 5.55 55.37
CA THR A 527 -81.86 5.21 54.17
C THR A 527 -81.67 6.30 53.12
N GLY A 528 -81.94 5.99 51.85
CA GLY A 528 -81.88 6.95 50.75
C GLY A 528 -80.46 7.22 50.21
N LEU A 529 -80.32 8.26 49.40
CA LEU A 529 -79.08 8.57 48.67
C LEU A 529 -78.24 9.62 49.39
N LEU A 530 -76.99 9.31 49.73
CA LEU A 530 -75.96 10.25 50.18
C LEU A 530 -74.97 10.52 49.03
N THR A 531 -74.71 11.79 48.73
CA THR A 531 -73.67 12.21 47.77
C THR A 531 -72.46 12.75 48.50
N LEU A 532 -71.27 12.23 48.20
CA LEU A 532 -69.98 12.75 48.68
C LEU A 532 -69.31 13.48 47.53
N ASN A 533 -69.10 14.79 47.66
CA ASN A 533 -68.67 15.65 46.56
C ASN A 533 -67.32 16.31 46.87
N GLY A 534 -66.28 15.92 46.16
CA GLY A 534 -64.93 16.45 46.32
C GLY A 534 -63.97 15.93 45.25
N ALA A 535 -62.69 16.25 45.35
CA ALA A 535 -61.64 15.83 44.43
C ALA A 535 -61.07 14.44 44.77
N GLU A 536 -60.22 13.90 43.89
CA GLU A 536 -59.58 12.57 44.02
C GLU A 536 -58.72 12.42 45.29
N THR A 537 -58.29 13.51 45.92
CA THR A 537 -57.46 13.50 47.14
C THR A 537 -58.24 13.87 48.41
N ASP A 538 -59.51 14.22 48.27
CA ASP A 538 -60.33 14.67 49.40
C ASP A 538 -60.84 13.49 50.23
N THR A 539 -60.99 13.68 51.54
CA THR A 539 -61.29 12.60 52.50
C THR A 539 -62.57 12.85 53.31
N TRP A 540 -63.31 11.76 53.59
CA TRP A 540 -64.47 11.77 54.48
C TRP A 540 -64.29 10.77 55.62
N LEU A 541 -64.55 11.19 56.86
CA LEU A 541 -64.53 10.31 58.02
C LEU A 541 -65.89 10.33 58.71
N PHE A 542 -66.62 9.22 58.67
CA PHE A 542 -67.88 9.03 59.39
C PHE A 542 -67.62 8.24 60.67
N LYS A 543 -67.90 8.82 61.85
CA LYS A 543 -67.70 8.20 63.16
C LYS A 543 -69.04 7.89 63.82
N ILE A 544 -69.36 6.62 64.03
CA ILE A 544 -70.64 6.16 64.60
C ILE A 544 -70.44 5.64 66.03
N GLY A 545 -71.22 6.16 66.99
CA GLY A 545 -71.12 5.79 68.41
C GLY A 545 -70.04 6.56 69.17
N THR A 546 -69.81 7.84 68.88
CA THR A 546 -68.74 8.62 69.54
C THR A 546 -68.92 8.75 71.06
N THR A 547 -70.15 8.62 71.59
CA THR A 547 -70.46 8.78 73.03
C THR A 547 -70.94 7.50 73.74
N GLY A 548 -70.97 6.36 73.06
CA GLY A 548 -71.52 5.10 73.59
C GLY A 548 -71.43 3.96 72.58
N THR A 549 -72.37 3.01 72.60
CA THR A 549 -72.48 2.02 71.51
C THR A 549 -73.11 2.65 70.26
N GLY A 550 -72.71 2.20 69.07
CA GLY A 550 -73.24 2.74 67.83
C GLY A 550 -72.99 1.83 66.63
N ALA A 551 -74.03 1.08 66.24
CA ALA A 551 -74.05 0.32 65.02
C ALA A 551 -74.39 1.21 63.80
N LEU A 552 -73.84 0.87 62.64
CA LEU A 552 -74.21 1.48 61.37
C LEU A 552 -75.16 0.53 60.64
N THR A 553 -76.41 0.95 60.45
CA THR A 553 -77.44 0.15 59.77
C THR A 553 -78.00 0.89 58.57
N GLY A 554 -77.80 0.35 57.36
CA GLY A 554 -78.37 0.86 56.11
C GLY A 554 -79.52 -0.02 55.61
N THR A 555 -80.61 0.60 55.18
CA THR A 555 -81.69 -0.08 54.43
C THR A 555 -82.07 0.75 53.21
N SER A 556 -81.79 0.25 52.01
CA SER A 556 -81.87 1.07 50.79
C SER A 556 -81.09 2.38 50.93
N PHE A 557 -79.90 2.29 51.51
CA PHE A 557 -78.96 3.40 51.70
C PHE A 557 -77.86 3.32 50.66
N ASP A 558 -77.78 4.32 49.80
CA ASP A 558 -76.79 4.35 48.71
C ASP A 558 -75.87 5.55 48.88
N VAL A 559 -74.56 5.30 48.81
CA VAL A 559 -73.52 6.33 48.78
C VAL A 559 -73.00 6.46 47.36
N VAL A 560 -73.02 7.68 46.83
CA VAL A 560 -72.48 8.00 45.50
C VAL A 560 -71.38 9.05 45.60
N MET A 561 -70.34 8.84 44.79
CA MET A 561 -69.21 9.75 44.69
C MET A 561 -69.42 10.76 43.56
N ALA A 562 -69.08 12.02 43.80
CA ALA A 562 -69.19 13.13 42.85
C ALA A 562 -67.91 13.99 42.88
N GLY A 563 -67.69 14.77 41.82
CA GLY A 563 -66.58 15.73 41.77
C GLY A 563 -65.18 15.14 41.50
N GLY A 564 -65.08 13.82 41.31
CA GLY A 564 -63.81 13.09 41.24
C GLY A 564 -63.44 12.41 42.57
N ALA A 565 -64.32 12.46 43.57
CA ALA A 565 -64.12 11.77 44.83
C ALA A 565 -63.99 10.26 44.62
N GLU A 566 -63.04 9.65 45.33
CA GLU A 566 -62.75 8.22 45.26
C GLU A 566 -63.26 7.50 46.50
N ALA A 567 -63.84 6.31 46.33
CA ALA A 567 -64.40 5.53 47.43
C ALA A 567 -63.34 5.24 48.51
N CYS A 568 -62.09 4.98 48.11
CA CYS A 568 -60.98 4.69 49.01
C CYS A 568 -60.64 5.81 50.01
N ASN A 569 -61.12 7.04 49.78
CA ASN A 569 -60.91 8.16 50.70
C ASN A 569 -62.07 8.36 51.69
N VAL A 570 -63.06 7.48 51.69
CA VAL A 570 -64.19 7.49 52.62
C VAL A 570 -63.94 6.45 53.70
N THR A 571 -63.96 6.86 54.97
CA THR A 571 -63.73 5.98 56.12
C THR A 571 -64.96 5.98 57.04
N TRP A 572 -65.47 4.80 57.35
CA TRP A 572 -66.57 4.57 58.31
C TRP A 572 -66.01 3.94 59.57
N TRP A 573 -65.74 4.76 60.59
CA TRP A 573 -65.38 4.31 61.93
C TRP A 573 -66.65 3.97 62.71
N VAL A 574 -66.83 2.71 63.10
CA VAL A 574 -68.06 2.20 63.73
C VAL A 574 -67.72 1.44 65.00
N ARG A 575 -68.34 1.82 66.13
CA ARG A 575 -68.00 1.24 67.44
C ARG A 575 -68.59 -0.14 67.71
N ASP A 576 -69.67 -0.47 67.00
CA ASP A 576 -70.40 -1.73 67.08
C ASP A 576 -70.55 -2.32 65.65
N GLY A 577 -71.49 -3.22 65.40
CA GLY A 577 -71.65 -3.87 64.07
C GLY A 577 -72.06 -2.96 62.90
N VAL A 578 -71.78 -3.43 61.68
CA VAL A 578 -72.24 -2.81 60.41
C VAL A 578 -73.22 -3.76 59.70
N ALA A 579 -74.42 -3.28 59.41
CA ALA A 579 -75.45 -4.06 58.73
C ALA A 579 -76.04 -3.29 57.54
N MET A 580 -75.93 -3.83 56.33
CA MET A 580 -76.38 -3.18 55.10
C MET A 580 -77.37 -4.08 54.36
N THR A 581 -78.60 -3.61 54.18
CA THR A 581 -79.65 -4.32 53.42
C THR A 581 -80.05 -3.51 52.20
N ASP A 582 -80.03 -4.11 51.00
CA ASP A 582 -80.38 -3.43 49.74
C ASP A 582 -79.64 -2.09 49.55
N SER A 583 -78.40 -1.98 50.04
CA SER A 583 -77.66 -0.73 50.19
C SER A 583 -76.34 -0.77 49.42
N THR A 584 -75.90 0.37 48.88
CA THR A 584 -74.58 0.55 48.26
C THR A 584 -73.69 1.40 49.17
N LEU A 585 -72.76 0.78 49.90
CA LEU A 585 -71.82 1.50 50.77
C LEU A 585 -70.49 1.73 50.04
N LYS A 586 -69.90 2.94 50.18
CA LYS A 586 -68.61 3.30 49.60
C LYS A 586 -67.53 3.50 50.66
N GLY A 587 -66.34 2.98 50.40
CA GLY A 587 -65.11 3.24 51.16
C GLY A 587 -64.75 2.19 52.21
N ILE A 588 -63.89 2.56 53.14
CA ILE A 588 -63.26 1.67 54.13
C ILE A 588 -64.12 1.62 55.38
N VAL A 589 -64.43 0.41 55.88
CA VAL A 589 -65.15 0.22 57.16
C VAL A 589 -64.17 -0.21 58.24
N LEU A 590 -64.12 0.57 59.32
CA LEU A 590 -63.34 0.29 60.52
C LEU A 590 -64.27 -0.05 61.69
N GLY A 591 -64.51 -1.34 61.93
CA GLY A 591 -65.27 -1.84 63.08
C GLY A 591 -64.41 -1.91 64.35
N GLY A 592 -64.95 -1.45 65.47
CA GLY A 592 -64.24 -1.51 66.76
C GLY A 592 -64.08 -2.92 67.31
N PRO A 593 -63.22 -3.13 68.32
CA PRO A 593 -62.99 -4.45 68.92
C PRO A 593 -64.22 -5.04 69.64
N SER A 594 -65.28 -4.23 69.84
CA SER A 594 -66.59 -4.66 70.33
C SER A 594 -67.63 -4.90 69.24
N ALA A 595 -67.33 -4.56 67.99
CA ALA A 595 -68.19 -4.81 66.84
C ALA A 595 -68.16 -6.30 66.51
N SER A 596 -69.27 -7.00 66.73
CA SER A 596 -69.30 -8.46 66.52
C SER A 596 -69.33 -8.83 65.04
N ASP A 597 -70.03 -8.05 64.19
CA ASP A 597 -70.39 -8.53 62.85
C ASP A 597 -70.41 -7.41 61.78
N VAL A 598 -69.93 -7.77 60.59
CA VAL A 598 -70.23 -7.04 59.34
C VAL A 598 -71.15 -7.91 58.48
N THR A 599 -72.34 -7.39 58.17
CA THR A 599 -73.38 -8.12 57.42
C THR A 599 -73.85 -7.33 56.21
N PHE A 600 -73.77 -7.95 55.03
CA PHE A 600 -74.35 -7.42 53.79
C PHE A 600 -75.44 -8.36 53.25
N THR A 601 -76.65 -7.81 53.05
CA THR A 601 -77.80 -8.54 52.49
C THR A 601 -78.33 -7.83 51.25
N ARG A 602 -78.18 -8.44 50.07
CA ARG A 602 -78.68 -7.92 48.78
C ARG A 602 -78.17 -6.52 48.39
N GLY A 603 -77.03 -6.10 48.96
CA GLY A 603 -76.39 -4.80 48.71
C GLY A 603 -74.97 -4.94 48.14
N THR A 604 -74.32 -3.81 47.89
CA THR A 604 -72.96 -3.72 47.34
C THR A 604 -72.04 -2.95 48.28
N PHE A 605 -70.86 -3.50 48.55
CA PHE A 605 -69.74 -2.80 49.19
C PHE A 605 -68.64 -2.58 48.15
N ASP A 606 -68.20 -1.33 48.03
CA ASP A 606 -67.18 -0.92 47.06
C ASP A 606 -66.24 0.11 47.70
N GLY A 607 -64.96 -0.25 47.86
CA GLY A 607 -63.99 0.50 48.67
C GLY A 607 -62.60 0.58 48.08
#